data_AF-A0A6H9YM55-F1
#
_entry.id   AF-A0A6H9YM55-F1
#
_cell.length_a   1.000
_cell.length_b   1.000
_cell.length_c   1.000
_cell.angle_alpha   90.00
_cell.angle_beta   90.00
_cell.angle_gamma   90.00
#
_symmetry.space_group_name_H-M   'P 1'
#
loop_
_entity.id
_entity.type
_entity.pdbx_description
1 polymer ?
#
loop_
_entity_poly.entity_id
_entity_poly.type
_entity_poly.pdbx_seq_one_letter_code
_entity_poly.pdbx_strand_id
1 'polypeptide(L)' 'MTTGEITAYVPFAVDTARALEAEVARSGFNQAQFIDFAVRAWVLLQMHQASGGKVFLQMPDGRMHEVVFEPPAHD' A
#
# COMPACT_ATOMS: atom_id res chain seq x y z
N MET A 1 0.18 16.55 -15.70
CA MET A 1 -0.32 15.16 -15.50
C MET A 1 -1.71 15.25 -14.91
N THR A 2 -2.70 14.67 -15.57
CA THR A 2 -4.08 14.62 -15.08
C THR A 2 -4.29 13.33 -14.30
N THR A 3 -4.84 13.43 -13.09
CA THR A 3 -5.28 12.28 -12.31
C THR A 3 -6.52 11.71 -13.00
N GLY A 4 -6.44 10.48 -13.50
CA GLY A 4 -7.60 9.77 -14.03
C GLY A 4 -8.42 9.18 -12.88
N GLU A 5 -9.75 9.25 -12.97
CA GLU A 5 -10.62 8.56 -12.03
C GLU A 5 -10.75 7.09 -12.44
N ILE A 6 -10.54 6.19 -11.47
CA ILE A 6 -10.69 4.74 -11.66
C ILE A 6 -11.73 4.26 -10.66
N THR A 7 -12.80 3.65 -11.17
CA THR A 7 -13.76 2.91 -10.33
C THR A 7 -13.47 1.42 -10.47
N ALA A 8 -13.23 0.73 -9.37
CA ALA A 8 -13.00 -0.70 -9.33
C ALA A 8 -13.95 -1.36 -8.32
N TYR A 9 -14.55 -2.49 -8.72
CA TYR A 9 -15.32 -3.35 -7.84
C TYR A 9 -14.44 -4.53 -7.46
N VAL A 10 -14.08 -4.61 -6.18
CA VAL A 10 -13.24 -5.71 -5.70
C VAL A 10 -14.04 -6.49 -4.67
N PRO A 11 -14.39 -7.76 -4.96
CA PRO A 11 -15.14 -8.57 -4.01
C PRO A 11 -14.19 -9.02 -2.88
N PHE A 12 -14.56 -8.69 -1.65
CA PHE A 12 -13.89 -9.17 -0.44
C PHE A 12 -14.90 -9.84 0.48
N ALA A 13 -14.42 -10.71 1.37
CA ALA A 13 -15.21 -11.10 2.53
C ALA A 13 -15.53 -9.86 3.38
N VAL A 14 -16.71 -9.85 4.01
CA VAL A 14 -17.18 -8.71 4.83
C VAL A 14 -16.17 -8.34 5.92
N ASP A 15 -15.53 -9.33 6.53
CA ASP A 15 -14.53 -9.10 7.58
C ASP A 15 -13.26 -8.43 7.02
N THR A 16 -12.87 -8.76 5.78
CA THR A 16 -11.75 -8.12 5.08
C THR A 16 -12.05 -6.66 4.77
N ALA A 17 -13.27 -6.35 4.32
CA ALA A 17 -13.69 -4.97 4.05
C ALA A 17 -13.66 -4.13 5.33
N ARG A 18 -14.17 -4.66 6.45
CA ARG A 18 -14.12 -3.99 7.76
C ARG A 18 -12.69 -3.77 8.26
N ALA A 19 -11.82 -4.76 8.08
CA ALA A 19 -10.42 -4.62 8.45
C ALA A 19 -9.72 -3.52 7.62
N LEU A 20 -10.01 -3.44 6.32
CA LEU A 20 -9.52 -2.38 5.45
C LEU A 20 -10.02 -1.00 5.89
N GLU A 21 -11.32 -0.85 6.16
CA GLU A 21 -11.88 0.42 6.64
C GLU A 21 -11.24 0.88 7.95
N ALA A 22 -11.02 -0.05 8.89
CA ALA A 22 -10.33 0.24 10.14
C ALA A 22 -8.88 0.69 9.92
N GLU A 23 -8.17 0.08 8.96
CA GLU A 23 -6.80 0.48 8.62
C GLU A 23 -6.74 1.86 7.95
N VAL A 24 -7.65 2.12 7.01
CA VAL A 24 -7.80 3.45 6.40
C VAL A 24 -8.02 4.50 7.47
N ALA A 25 -8.94 4.25 8.41
CA ALA A 25 -9.23 5.17 9.51
C ALA A 25 -8.01 5.43 10.42
N ARG A 26 -7.18 4.41 10.68
CA ARG A 26 -5.93 4.55 11.45
C ARG A 26 -4.84 5.33 10.73
N SER A 27 -4.81 5.24 9.40
CA SER A 27 -3.76 5.87 8.58
C SER A 27 -3.87 7.39 8.46
N GLY A 28 -5.06 7.96 8.72
CA GLY A 28 -5.35 9.37 8.45
C GLY A 28 -5.59 9.68 6.97
N PHE A 29 -5.59 8.68 6.10
CA PHE A 29 -5.90 8.81 4.68
C PHE A 29 -7.39 8.65 4.40
N ASN A 30 -7.83 9.24 3.29
CA ASN A 30 -9.04 8.76 2.64
C ASN A 30 -8.75 7.45 1.88
N GLN A 31 -9.81 6.73 1.51
CA GLN A 31 -9.69 5.42 0.88
C GLN A 31 -8.88 5.45 -0.42
N ALA A 32 -9.05 6.49 -1.25
CA ALA A 32 -8.31 6.60 -2.52
C ALA A 32 -6.81 6.81 -2.30
N GLN A 33 -6.43 7.66 -1.33
CA GLN A 33 -5.04 7.88 -0.94
C GLN A 33 -4.41 6.61 -0.37
N PHE A 34 -5.15 5.87 0.46
CA PHE A 34 -4.68 4.61 1.02
C PHE A 34 -4.44 3.56 -0.07
N ILE A 35 -5.37 3.44 -1.03
CA ILE A 35 -5.23 2.52 -2.16
C ILE A 35 -4.06 2.93 -3.06
N ASP A 36 -3.91 4.20 -3.40
CA ASP A 36 -2.77 4.69 -4.21
C ASP A 36 -1.44 4.40 -3.51
N PHE A 37 -1.35 4.64 -2.20
CA PHE A 37 -0.18 4.30 -1.40
C PHE A 37 0.12 2.79 -1.43
N ALA A 38 -0.89 1.95 -1.17
CA ALA A 38 -0.74 0.50 -1.14
C ALA A 38 -0.31 -0.07 -2.50
N VAL A 39 -0.88 0.45 -3.60
CA VAL A 39 -0.50 0.06 -4.96
C VAL A 39 0.94 0.49 -5.27
N ARG A 40 1.34 1.71 -4.94
CA ARG A 40 2.73 2.17 -5.12
C ARG A 40 3.71 1.33 -4.31
N ALA A 41 3.38 1.04 -3.06
CA ALA A 41 4.16 0.16 -2.20
C ALA A 41 4.33 -1.22 -2.83
N TRP A 42 3.22 -1.81 -3.33
CA TRP A 42 3.24 -3.10 -4.01
C TRP A 42 4.03 -3.10 -5.32
N VAL A 43 3.94 -2.05 -6.14
CA VAL A 43 4.74 -1.93 -7.37
C VAL A 43 6.23 -1.79 -7.04
N LEU A 44 6.58 -0.91 -6.10
CA LEU A 44 7.97 -0.75 -5.65
C LEU A 44 8.52 -2.06 -5.06
N LEU A 45 7.69 -2.79 -4.33
CA LEU A 45 7.95 -4.15 -3.84
C LEU A 45 8.28 -5.12 -4.99
N GLN A 46 7.43 -5.21 -6.01
CA GLN A 46 7.68 -6.10 -7.15
C GLN A 46 8.96 -5.73 -7.90
N MET A 47 9.26 -4.43 -7.99
CA MET A 47 10.51 -3.95 -8.60
C MET A 47 11.74 -4.25 -7.73
N HIS A 48 11.62 -4.19 -6.40
CA HIS A 48 12.72 -4.38 -5.45
C HIS A 48 12.88 -5.81 -4.91
N GLN A 49 11.90 -6.72 -5.08
CA GLN A 49 12.07 -8.14 -4.78
C GLN A 49 13.22 -8.78 -5.60
N ALA A 50 13.65 -8.14 -6.70
CA ALA A 50 14.89 -8.47 -7.40
C ALA A 50 16.18 -8.08 -6.64
N SER A 51 16.10 -7.36 -5.50
CA SER A 51 17.25 -6.70 -4.86
C SER A 51 17.32 -6.76 -3.32
N GLY A 52 16.33 -7.32 -2.62
CA GLY A 52 16.36 -7.46 -1.15
C GLY A 52 16.45 -6.11 -0.40
N GLY A 53 15.57 -5.17 -0.74
CA GLY A 53 15.65 -3.78 -0.29
C GLY A 53 14.58 -3.36 0.73
N LYS A 54 14.92 -2.37 1.55
CA LYS A 54 13.99 -1.58 2.37
C LYS A 54 13.34 -0.52 1.50
N VAL A 55 12.02 -0.36 1.58
CA VAL A 55 11.30 0.71 0.88
C VAL A 55 10.88 1.76 1.89
N PHE A 56 11.30 3.01 1.67
CA PHE A 56 10.84 4.15 2.45
C PHE A 56 9.74 4.86 1.68
N LEU A 57 8.55 4.92 2.28
CA LEU A 57 7.40 5.57 1.67
C LEU A 57 7.10 6.85 2.43
N GLN A 58 7.10 7.98 1.70
CA GLN A 58 6.68 9.25 2.25
C GLN A 58 5.15 9.33 2.22
N MET A 59 4.55 9.49 3.38
CA MET A 59 3.12 9.71 3.54
C MET A 59 2.76 11.17 3.24
N PRO A 60 1.53 11.45 2.76
CA PRO A 60 0.96 12.79 2.62
C PRO A 60 1.03 13.70 3.87
N ASP A 61 1.05 13.12 5.08
CA ASP A 61 1.22 13.86 6.33
C ASP A 61 2.68 14.26 6.62
N GLY A 62 3.59 13.94 5.70
CA GLY A 62 5.03 14.21 5.78
C GLY A 62 5.83 13.13 6.51
N ARG A 63 5.19 12.11 7.09
CA ARG A 63 5.89 11.03 7.81
C ARG A 63 6.53 10.04 6.86
N MET A 64 7.69 9.51 7.24
CA MET A 64 8.38 8.46 6.50
C MET A 64 8.05 7.11 7.13
N HIS A 65 7.54 6.17 6.32
CA HIS A 65 7.28 4.80 6.75
C HIS A 65 8.33 3.89 6.11
N GLU A 66 9.13 3.25 6.96
CA GLU A 66 10.04 2.20 6.54
C GLU A 66 9.27 0.89 6.44
N VAL A 67 9.30 0.28 5.27
CA VAL A 67 8.77 -1.06 5.06
C VAL A 67 9.94 -1.97 4.71
N VAL A 68 10.32 -2.76 5.70
CA VAL A 68 11.38 -3.77 5.57
C VAL A 68 10.75 -5.04 5.00
N PHE A 69 11.30 -5.52 3.89
CA PHE A 69 10.87 -6.76 3.29
C PHE A 69 12.07 -7.70 3.20
N GLU A 70 12.09 -8.68 4.09
CA GLU A 70 13.01 -9.80 3.96
C GLU A 70 12.54 -10.65 2.78
N PRO A 71 13.42 -10.97 1.80
CA PRO A 71 13.06 -11.93 0.77
C PRO A 71 12.67 -13.26 1.44
N PRO A 72 11.70 -14.01 0.88
CA PRO A 72 11.41 -15.34 1.38
C PRO A 72 12.72 -16.14 1.37
N ALA A 73 13.07 -16.74 2.52
CA ALA A 73 14.17 -17.68 2.59
C ALA A 73 13.90 -18.78 1.55
N HIS A 74 14.75 -18.85 0.52
CA HIS A 74 14.74 -19.97 -0.40
C HIS A 74 15.40 -21.15 0.34
N ASP A 75 14.60 -22.15 0.71
CA ASP A 75 15.05 -23.51 1.02
C ASP A 75 15.36 -24.28 -0.27
#